data_AF-A0A7X1U217-F1
#
_entry.id   AF-A0A7X1U217-F1
#
_cell.length_a   1.000
_cell.length_b   1.000
_cell.length_c   1.000
_cell.angle_alpha   90.00
_cell.angle_beta   90.00
_cell.angle_gamma   90.00
#
_symmetry.space_group_name_H-M   'P 1'
#
loop_
_entity.id
_entity.type
_entity.pdbx_description
1 polymer ?
#
loop_
_entity_poly.entity_id
_entity_poly.type
_entity_poly.pdbx_seq_one_letter_code
_entity_poly.pdbx_strand_id
1 'polypeptide(L)'
;MARLYEPSGRDSECTPHNGKKFTLAELQALVGGYIEMVRIPGDAGKRVFFVDEEGRLKKLPPNVRASHIAGQLLVGNAVLCSPKEVD
;
A
#
# COMPACT_ATOMS: atom_id res chain seq x y z
N MET A 1 1.01 11.84 -4.80
CA MET A 1 1.74 10.93 -5.70
C MET A 1 1.84 9.61 -4.99
N ALA A 2 1.32 8.54 -5.59
CA ALA A 2 1.30 7.22 -4.98
C ALA A 2 2.44 6.34 -5.51
N ARG A 3 2.91 5.43 -4.67
CA ARG A 3 3.99 4.49 -5.01
C ARG A 3 3.62 3.08 -4.57
N LEU A 4 3.79 2.13 -5.48
CA LEU A 4 3.69 0.70 -5.22
C LEU A 4 5.05 0.18 -4.79
N TYR A 5 5.09 -0.54 -3.68
CA TYR A 5 6.24 -1.27 -3.18
C TYR A 5 5.96 -2.76 -3.35
N GLU A 6 6.84 -3.47 -4.04
CA GLU A 6 6.72 -4.91 -4.25
C GLU A 6 7.72 -5.68 -3.35
N PRO A 7 7.38 -6.90 -2.89
CA PRO A 7 8.30 -7.76 -2.14
C PRO A 7 9.59 -8.11 -2.90
N SER A 8 9.57 -8.02 -4.23
CA SER A 8 10.73 -8.21 -5.10
C SER A 8 11.80 -7.13 -4.92
N GLY A 9 11.48 -6.03 -4.24
CA GLY A 9 12.34 -4.84 -4.10
C GLY A 9 12.16 -3.83 -5.23
N ARG A 10 11.25 -4.09 -6.17
CA ARG A 10 10.84 -3.12 -7.18
C ARG A 10 9.85 -2.13 -6.56
N ASP A 11 10.14 -0.85 -6.78
CA ASP A 11 9.25 0.25 -6.43
C ASP A 11 8.85 0.98 -7.71
N SER A 12 7.57 1.28 -7.89
CA SER A 12 7.07 2.01 -9.05
C SER A 12 6.05 3.07 -8.67
N GLU A 13 6.05 4.19 -9.38
CA GLU A 13 4.94 5.13 -9.28
C GLU A 13 3.65 4.48 -9.79
N CYS A 14 2.55 4.81 -9.12
CA CYS A 14 1.22 4.43 -9.56
C CYS A 14 0.30 5.64 -9.48
N THR A 15 -0.64 5.71 -10.41
CA THR A 15 -1.61 6.80 -10.49
C THR A 15 -2.99 6.20 -10.69
N PRO A 16 -4.05 6.81 -10.13
CA PRO A 16 -5.40 6.36 -10.38
C PRO A 16 -5.74 6.50 -11.87
N HIS A 17 -6.49 5.55 -12.41
CA HIS A 17 -6.86 5.50 -13.82
C HIS A 17 -7.71 6.72 -14.23
N ASN A 18 -8.54 7.20 -13.32
CA ASN A 18 -9.36 8.41 -13.53
C ASN A 18 -8.57 9.73 -13.38
N GLY A 19 -7.28 9.68 -13.01
CA GLY A 19 -6.42 10.85 -12.80
C GLY A 19 -6.76 11.70 -11.57
N LYS A 20 -7.72 11.30 -10.75
CA LYS A 20 -8.19 12.03 -9.57
C LYS A 20 -7.88 11.30 -8.27
N LYS A 21 -8.46 10.11 -8.09
CA LYS A 21 -8.39 9.32 -6.86
C LYS A 21 -8.50 7.84 -7.16
N PHE A 22 -7.83 7.04 -6.34
CA PHE A 22 -7.95 5.59 -6.40
C PHE A 22 -9.33 5.17 -5.94
N THR A 23 -9.96 4.36 -6.77
CA THR A 23 -11.13 3.58 -6.40
C THR A 23 -10.72 2.39 -5.52
N LEU A 24 -11.65 1.87 -4.74
CA LEU A 24 -11.45 0.64 -3.96
C LEU A 24 -10.94 -0.51 -4.83
N ALA A 25 -11.54 -0.70 -6.02
CA ALA A 25 -11.17 -1.77 -6.94
C ALA A 25 -9.73 -1.66 -7.44
N GLU A 26 -9.23 -0.44 -7.69
CA GLU A 26 -7.83 -0.23 -8.09
C GLU A 26 -6.87 -0.58 -6.97
N LEU A 27 -7.16 -0.15 -5.73
CA LEU A 27 -6.31 -0.49 -4.58
C LEU A 27 -6.29 -1.99 -4.34
N GLN A 28 -7.45 -2.66 -4.39
CA GLN A 28 -7.55 -4.11 -4.24
C GLN A 28 -6.76 -4.85 -5.33
N ALA A 29 -6.83 -4.39 -6.57
CA ALA A 29 -6.07 -4.96 -7.67
C ALA A 29 -4.55 -4.79 -7.50
N LEU A 30 -4.11 -3.62 -7.00
CA LEU A 30 -2.70 -3.34 -6.75
C LEU A 30 -2.11 -4.19 -5.62
N VAL A 31 -2.85 -4.39 -4.53
CA VAL A 31 -2.37 -5.14 -3.36
C VAL A 31 -2.62 -6.65 -3.48
N GLY A 32 -3.56 -7.08 -4.33
CA GLY A 32 -3.88 -8.49 -4.59
C GLY A 32 -4.94 -9.10 -3.67
N GLY A 33 -5.81 -8.27 -3.06
CA GLY A 33 -6.81 -8.74 -2.09
C GLY A 33 -7.68 -7.62 -1.50
N TYR A 34 -8.38 -7.93 -0.41
CA TYR A 34 -9.06 -6.90 0.39
C TYR A 34 -8.06 -5.98 1.05
N ILE A 35 -8.40 -4.70 1.20
CA ILE A 35 -7.44 -3.69 1.64
C ILE A 35 -7.53 -3.42 3.14
N GLU A 36 -6.38 -3.33 3.79
CA GLU A 36 -6.23 -2.73 5.12
C GLU A 36 -5.41 -1.43 5.01
N MET A 37 -5.78 -0.41 5.78
CA MET A 37 -5.03 0.84 5.89
C MET A 37 -4.05 0.80 7.07
N VAL A 38 -2.76 0.98 6.78
CA VAL A 38 -1.70 1.03 7.79
C VAL A 38 -1.15 2.46 7.90
N ARG A 39 -1.15 3.00 9.12
CA ARG A 39 -0.62 4.33 9.42
C ARG A 39 0.90 4.32 9.59
N ILE A 40 1.55 5.38 9.15
CA ILE A 40 2.99 5.59 9.34
C ILE A 40 3.23 6.36 10.65
N PRO A 41 4.04 5.82 11.57
CA PRO A 41 4.42 6.52 12.79
C PRO A 41 5.07 7.88 12.49
N GLY A 42 4.67 8.92 13.21
CA GLY A 42 5.26 10.26 13.08
C GLY A 42 4.84 11.07 11.84
N ASP A 43 4.10 10.51 10.89
CA ASP A 43 3.71 11.21 9.65
C ASP A 43 2.39 12.00 9.75
N ALA A 44 1.81 12.10 10.94
CA ALA A 44 0.55 12.81 11.23
C ALA A 44 -0.62 12.46 10.28
N GLY A 45 -0.63 11.23 9.73
CA GLY A 45 -1.64 10.76 8.78
C GLY A 45 -1.54 11.38 7.38
N LYS A 46 -0.44 12.04 7.02
CA LYS A 46 -0.24 12.62 5.68
C LYS A 46 -0.19 11.54 4.60
N ARG A 47 0.43 10.40 4.92
CA ARG A 47 0.51 9.21 4.08
C ARG A 47 0.08 7.97 4.85
N VAL A 48 -0.44 7.00 4.10
CA VAL A 48 -0.86 5.68 4.58
C VAL A 48 -0.42 4.63 3.59
N PHE A 49 -0.25 3.40 4.09
CA PHE A 49 -0.15 2.23 3.24
C PHE A 49 -1.52 1.56 3.10
N PHE A 50 -1.82 1.08 1.90
CA PHE A 50 -2.83 0.05 1.66
C PHE A 50 -2.11 -1.26 1.35
N VAL A 51 -2.55 -2.33 2.00
CA VAL A 51 -1.99 -3.68 1.87
C VAL A 51 -3.10 -4.72 1.79
N ASP A 52 -2.80 -5.95 1.38
CA ASP A 52 -3.75 -7.07 1.47
C ASP A 52 -3.97 -7.45 2.94
N GLU A 53 -5.20 -7.28 3.44
CA GLU A 53 -5.64 -7.60 4.80
C GLU A 53 -5.32 -9.07 5.17
N GLU A 54 -5.42 -9.97 4.20
CA GLU A 54 -5.16 -11.39 4.40
C GLU A 54 -3.72 -11.79 4.06
N GLY A 55 -2.83 -10.83 3.76
CA GLY A 55 -1.50 -11.12 3.25
C GLY A 55 -0.68 -12.06 4.14
N ARG A 56 -0.84 -11.93 5.47
CA ARG A 56 -0.19 -12.82 6.45
C ARG A 56 -0.80 -14.23 6.42
N LEU A 57 -2.12 -14.35 6.32
CA LEU A 57 -2.82 -15.63 6.21
C LEU A 57 -2.43 -16.36 4.92
N LYS A 58 -2.29 -15.62 3.82
CA LYS A 58 -1.81 -16.09 2.50
C LYS A 58 -0.31 -16.39 2.46
N LYS A 59 0.43 -16.12 3.55
CA LYS A 59 1.89 -16.27 3.63
C LYS A 59 2.63 -15.50 2.52
N LEU A 60 2.17 -14.29 2.19
CA LEU A 60 2.84 -13.43 1.22
C LEU A 60 4.25 -13.08 1.70
N PRO A 61 5.20 -12.88 0.78
CA PRO A 61 6.59 -12.57 1.13
C PRO A 61 6.69 -11.20 1.84
N PRO A 62 7.64 -11.03 2.77
CA PRO A 62 7.90 -9.75 3.43
C PRO A 62 8.24 -8.65 2.44
N ASN A 63 7.67 -7.46 2.65
CA ASN A 63 8.01 -6.27 1.91
C ASN A 63 8.94 -5.40 2.76
N VAL A 64 10.25 -5.60 2.61
CA VAL A 64 11.26 -5.00 3.49
C VAL A 64 11.20 -3.48 3.49
N ARG A 65 11.03 -2.85 2.32
CA ARG A 65 10.96 -1.38 2.20
C ARG A 65 9.69 -0.82 2.82
N ALA A 66 8.52 -1.38 2.47
CA ALA A 66 7.27 -0.92 3.05
C ALA A 66 7.26 -1.12 4.58
N SER A 67 7.79 -2.25 5.05
CA SER A 67 7.89 -2.54 6.49
C SER A 67 8.76 -1.53 7.22
N HIS A 68 9.91 -1.17 6.64
CA HIS A 68 10.82 -0.19 7.22
C HIS A 68 10.15 1.19 7.35
N ILE A 69 9.42 1.62 6.32
CA ILE A 69 8.70 2.89 6.33
C ILE A 69 7.54 2.86 7.34
N ALA A 70 6.78 1.77 7.38
CA ALA A 70 5.63 1.62 8.27
C ALA A 70 6.00 1.39 9.74
N GLY A 71 7.26 1.03 10.02
CA GLY A 71 7.71 0.67 11.38
C GLY A 71 7.12 -0.65 11.89
N GLN A 72 6.56 -1.48 11.01
CA GLN A 72 5.99 -2.79 11.33
C GLN A 72 6.09 -3.73 10.12
N LEU A 73 5.97 -5.04 10.33
CA LEU A 73 6.03 -6.01 9.24
C LEU A 73 4.81 -5.86 8.31
N LEU A 74 5.08 -5.53 7.05
CA LEU A 74 4.15 -5.61 5.93
C LEU A 74 4.58 -6.73 4.98
N VAL A 75 3.60 -7.42 4.40
CA VAL A 75 3.80 -8.53 3.46
C VAL A 75 3.05 -8.26 2.18
N GLY A 76 3.52 -8.81 1.07
CA GLY A 76 2.92 -8.58 -0.25
C GLY A 76 3.13 -7.16 -0.76
N ASN A 77 2.31 -6.80 -1.76
CA ASN A 77 2.33 -5.48 -2.37
C ASN A 77 1.76 -4.43 -1.39
N ALA A 78 2.38 -3.25 -1.36
CA ALA A 78 1.95 -2.15 -0.52
C ALA A 78 1.88 -0.84 -1.33
N VAL A 79 0.73 -0.18 -1.32
CA VAL A 79 0.53 1.11 -1.99
C VAL A 79 0.64 2.22 -0.97
N LEU A 80 1.61 3.11 -1.13
CA LEU A 80 1.76 4.32 -0.31
C LEU A 80 1.10 5.50 -1.02
N CYS A 81 0.12 6.14 -0.38
CA CYS A 81 -0.51 7.34 -0.92
C CYS A 81 -1.03 8.26 0.21
N SER A 82 -1.48 9.47 -0.14
CA SER A 82 -2.23 10.31 0.78
C SER A 82 -3.67 9.79 0.94
N PRO A 83 -4.27 9.85 2.15
CA PRO A 83 -5.69 9.53 2.32
C PRO A 83 -6.63 10.37 1.44
N LYS A 84 -6.19 11.56 1.01
CA LYS A 84 -6.95 12.44 0.11
C LYS A 84 -6.99 11.93 -1.34
N GLU A 85 -6.11 11.00 -1.70
CA GLU A 85 -6.01 10.41 -3.04
C GLU A 85 -6.91 9.16 -3.19
N VAL A 86 -7.81 8.89 -2.24
CA VAL A 86 -8.73 7.74 -2.24
C VAL A 86 -10.17 8.24 -2.17
N ASP A 87 -11.07 7.57 -2.90
CA ASP A 87 -12.52 7.83 -2.90
C ASP A 87 -13.27 7.12 -1.77
#